data_AF-A0A2E0YM88-F1
#
_entry.id   AF-A0A2E0YM88-F1
#
_cell.length_a   1.000
_cell.length_b   1.000
_cell.length_c   1.000
_cell.angle_alpha   90.00
_cell.angle_beta   90.00
_cell.angle_gamma   90.00
#
_symmetry.space_group_name_H-M   'P 1'
#
loop_
_entity.id
_entity.type
_entity.pdbx_description
1 polymer ?
#
loop_
_entity_poly.entity_id
_entity_poly.type
_entity_poly.pdbx_seq_one_letter_code
_entity_poly.pdbx_strand_id
1 'polypeptide(L)'
;MKKVISLTFLSLSLLCVSCFDDLDDNITPASAFEIQDFIYRGLNFFYLYKSDTPELANDAFATNEEKENFLGSFDSPEAIFEYLKSPQDRFSILVNDYIELENTLSGVTLNNGMEYGLVLYPDDSGDVFGYVRYVLPGTDAAVKGVQRGMIFNTIDGVQLDQNNFSDLLAPDAYTIGLATFDGSNITPTGETINLIKEIVTENPIFINKTFDISGQKVGYLMYNGFLNEFDSQLNNAFAQFGSEGVTDLILDLRYNSGGSVRTATYLASMITGQFTGQTYFTEEWNADRQEAYAEDGFFVDRFAGDGEAINSLNLTRVYVITTGSTASASELVINGLDPYINVIQVGSDTRGKFQASFLLYDAPAPNFSRNQANPSHRYAMLPLVFKTANASGFTDYNEGLTAEIQQFEDFSNLGTLGETEEPLLQRALAEITGIPVPGGRFSVPELEVISEAKASQPAYQVMYISNE
;
A
#
# COMPACT_ATOMS: atom_id res chain seq x y z
N MET A 1 26.46 -18.38 -89.64
CA MET A 1 26.28 -16.96 -89.31
C MET A 1 25.99 -16.84 -87.81
N LYS A 2 26.82 -16.01 -87.12
CA LYS A 2 26.71 -15.36 -85.79
C LYS A 2 25.78 -16.00 -84.73
N LYS A 3 26.28 -16.59 -83.63
CA LYS A 3 26.91 -16.03 -82.41
C LYS A 3 25.93 -15.49 -81.35
N VAL A 4 26.02 -16.13 -80.17
CA VAL A 4 26.14 -15.55 -78.81
C VAL A 4 24.88 -15.50 -77.92
N ILE A 5 25.01 -16.29 -76.84
CA ILE A 5 24.33 -16.26 -75.55
C ILE A 5 24.36 -14.84 -74.96
N SER A 6 23.24 -14.34 -74.45
CA SER A 6 23.29 -13.41 -73.32
C SER A 6 22.03 -13.51 -72.46
N LEU A 7 22.30 -13.83 -71.20
CA LEU A 7 21.47 -13.66 -70.03
C LEU A 7 21.03 -12.20 -69.91
N THR A 8 19.75 -11.94 -69.66
CA THR A 8 19.32 -10.68 -69.02
C THR A 8 18.07 -10.95 -68.20
N PHE A 9 18.31 -11.54 -67.04
CA PHE A 9 17.44 -11.48 -65.87
C PHE A 9 17.84 -10.18 -65.16
N LEU A 10 17.12 -9.07 -65.37
CA LEU A 10 17.11 -7.97 -64.40
C LEU A 10 16.04 -6.90 -64.71
N SER A 11 15.40 -6.47 -63.62
CA SER A 11 14.80 -5.16 -63.40
C SER A 11 13.59 -4.74 -64.25
N LEU A 12 12.39 -5.11 -63.79
CA LEU A 12 11.30 -4.13 -63.68
C LEU A 12 10.29 -4.53 -62.59
N SER A 13 10.76 -4.62 -61.35
CA SER A 13 9.92 -4.57 -60.14
C SER A 13 10.18 -3.24 -59.44
N LEU A 14 9.69 -2.16 -60.05
CA LEU A 14 9.62 -0.85 -59.41
C LEU A 14 8.34 -0.80 -58.57
N LEU A 15 8.52 -1.11 -57.29
CA LEU A 15 8.08 -0.30 -56.14
C LEU A 15 6.68 0.34 -56.27
N CYS A 16 5.65 -0.44 -55.94
CA CYS A 16 4.54 0.09 -55.14
C CYS A 16 4.64 -0.55 -53.75
N VAL A 17 5.65 -0.14 -52.98
CA VAL A 17 5.56 -0.23 -51.52
C VAL A 17 4.59 0.88 -51.16
N SER A 18 3.31 0.56 -51.00
CA SER A 18 2.52 1.35 -50.06
C SER A 18 3.13 1.06 -48.71
N CYS A 19 3.86 2.01 -48.14
CA CYS A 19 3.82 2.14 -46.70
C CYS A 19 2.33 2.30 -46.38
N PHE A 20 1.73 1.25 -45.83
CA PHE A 20 0.70 1.48 -44.84
C PHE A 20 1.46 2.19 -43.74
N ASP A 21 1.20 3.48 -43.55
CA ASP A 21 1.47 4.10 -42.26
C ASP A 21 0.40 3.51 -41.34
N ASP A 22 0.70 2.38 -40.71
CA ASP A 22 -0.06 1.90 -39.57
C ASP A 22 0.26 2.76 -38.34
N LEU A 23 -0.73 2.87 -37.45
CA LEU A 23 -0.79 3.83 -36.32
C LEU A 23 0.31 3.63 -35.25
N ASP A 24 1.21 2.68 -35.47
CA ASP A 24 2.32 2.27 -34.62
C ASP A 24 3.65 2.98 -34.95
N ASP A 25 3.76 3.66 -36.11
CA ASP A 25 5.02 4.32 -36.52
C ASP A 25 5.14 5.80 -36.10
N ASN A 26 4.09 6.41 -35.55
CA ASN A 26 4.14 7.75 -34.95
C ASN A 26 3.22 7.84 -33.73
N ILE A 27 3.68 7.38 -32.56
CA ILE A 27 2.99 7.67 -31.29
C ILE A 27 3.04 9.18 -31.09
N THR A 28 1.92 9.85 -31.40
CA THR A 28 1.73 11.25 -31.05
C THR A 28 1.42 11.29 -29.55
N PRO A 29 2.20 12.01 -28.73
CA PRO A 29 1.91 12.13 -27.30
C PRO A 29 0.50 12.68 -27.10
N ALA A 30 -0.24 12.15 -26.14
CA ALA A 30 -1.56 12.67 -25.81
C ALA A 30 -1.48 14.15 -25.43
N SER A 31 -2.48 14.90 -25.87
CA SER A 31 -2.76 16.23 -25.35
C SER A 31 -3.20 16.16 -23.88
N ALA A 32 -3.00 17.25 -23.14
CA ALA A 32 -3.54 17.36 -21.78
C ALA A 32 -5.05 17.08 -21.76
N PHE A 33 -5.78 17.62 -22.74
CA PHE A 33 -7.21 17.44 -22.89
C PHE A 33 -7.64 15.97 -22.95
N GLU A 34 -6.92 15.12 -23.70
CA GLU A 34 -7.24 13.69 -23.80
C GLU A 34 -7.12 12.97 -22.45
N ILE A 35 -6.08 13.31 -21.67
CA ILE A 35 -5.88 12.77 -20.33
C ILE A 35 -6.95 13.30 -19.37
N GLN A 36 -7.34 14.58 -19.50
CA GLN A 36 -8.40 15.20 -18.70
C GLN A 36 -9.78 14.57 -18.98
N ASP A 37 -10.09 14.21 -20.23
CA ASP A 37 -11.30 13.45 -20.58
C ASP A 37 -11.27 12.04 -20.00
N PHE A 38 -10.11 11.35 -20.00
CA PHE A 38 -9.95 10.08 -19.29
C PHE A 38 -10.27 10.18 -17.80
N ILE A 39 -9.66 11.16 -17.12
CA ILE A 39 -9.88 11.41 -15.69
C ILE A 39 -11.37 11.62 -15.41
N TYR A 40 -12.02 12.50 -16.19
CA TYR A 40 -13.45 12.74 -16.08
C TYR A 40 -14.26 11.46 -16.29
N ARG A 41 -13.99 10.70 -17.35
CA ARG A 41 -14.74 9.47 -17.67
C ARG A 41 -14.66 8.45 -16.56
N GLY A 42 -13.48 8.17 -16.02
CA GLY A 42 -13.34 7.16 -14.98
C GLY A 42 -13.89 7.62 -13.62
N LEU A 43 -13.73 8.91 -13.25
CA LEU A 43 -14.36 9.44 -12.04
C LEU A 43 -15.89 9.47 -12.17
N ASN A 44 -16.43 9.96 -13.28
CA ASN A 44 -17.88 9.92 -13.52
C ASN A 44 -18.41 8.48 -13.51
N PHE A 45 -17.64 7.50 -13.98
CA PHE A 45 -18.10 6.12 -14.02
C PHE A 45 -18.04 5.43 -12.66
N PHE A 46 -16.90 5.45 -11.97
CA PHE A 46 -16.65 4.59 -10.80
C PHE A 46 -16.58 5.32 -9.46
N TYR A 47 -16.41 6.64 -9.43
CA TYR A 47 -16.06 7.32 -8.20
C TYR A 47 -17.10 7.16 -7.09
N LEU A 48 -16.65 6.70 -5.92
CA LEU A 48 -17.48 6.46 -4.75
C LEU A 48 -18.25 7.72 -4.35
N TYR A 49 -17.55 8.86 -4.32
CA TYR A 49 -18.10 10.16 -3.89
C TYR A 49 -18.60 11.00 -5.06
N LYS A 50 -18.97 10.37 -6.17
CA LYS A 50 -19.50 11.04 -7.37
C LYS A 50 -20.60 12.07 -7.06
N SER A 51 -21.47 11.78 -6.10
CA SER A 51 -22.58 12.66 -5.73
C SER A 51 -22.16 14.00 -5.11
N ASP A 52 -20.92 14.10 -4.63
CA ASP A 52 -20.42 15.30 -3.96
C ASP A 52 -19.93 16.36 -4.95
N THR A 53 -19.68 15.96 -6.19
CA THR A 53 -19.13 16.80 -7.26
C THR A 53 -20.18 16.94 -8.38
N PRO A 54 -20.93 18.06 -8.46
CA PRO A 54 -21.99 18.24 -9.45
C PRO A 54 -21.55 18.04 -10.89
N GLU A 55 -20.31 18.40 -11.22
CA GLU A 55 -19.71 18.23 -12.54
C GLU A 55 -19.56 16.76 -12.94
N LEU A 56 -19.58 15.82 -11.99
CA LEU A 56 -19.58 14.39 -12.27
C LEU A 56 -20.98 13.81 -12.44
N ALA A 57 -22.07 14.60 -12.37
CA ALA A 57 -23.40 14.08 -12.65
C ALA A 57 -23.52 13.56 -14.11
N ASN A 58 -24.38 12.56 -14.35
CA ASN A 58 -24.56 11.98 -15.68
C ASN A 58 -25.11 12.99 -16.71
N ASP A 59 -25.75 14.05 -16.23
CA ASP A 59 -26.33 15.15 -16.98
C ASP A 59 -25.69 16.51 -16.64
N ALA A 60 -24.47 16.51 -16.12
CA ALA A 60 -23.75 17.73 -15.72
C ALA A 60 -23.58 18.76 -16.85
N PHE A 61 -23.55 18.31 -18.11
CA PHE A 61 -23.38 19.14 -19.30
C PHE A 61 -24.50 18.88 -20.31
N ALA A 62 -25.07 19.93 -20.89
CA ALA A 62 -26.15 19.80 -21.88
C ALA A 62 -25.61 19.40 -23.26
N THR A 63 -24.35 19.73 -23.54
CA THR A 63 -23.69 19.41 -24.81
C THR A 63 -22.26 18.91 -24.61
N ASN A 64 -21.74 18.17 -25.59
CA ASN A 64 -20.33 17.78 -25.59
C ASN A 64 -19.40 19.00 -25.62
N GLU A 65 -19.77 20.07 -26.34
CA GLU A 65 -18.96 21.30 -26.40
C GLU A 65 -18.81 21.95 -25.02
N GLU A 66 -19.85 21.97 -24.19
CA GLU A 66 -19.78 22.47 -22.81
C GLU A 66 -18.84 21.61 -21.96
N LYS A 67 -18.93 20.28 -22.06
CA LYS A 67 -18.01 19.37 -21.38
C LYS A 67 -16.57 19.62 -21.83
N GLU A 68 -16.31 19.66 -23.13
CA GLU A 68 -14.98 19.87 -23.70
C GLU A 68 -14.37 21.20 -23.25
N ASN A 69 -15.16 22.27 -23.23
CA ASN A 69 -14.74 23.58 -22.73
C ASN A 69 -14.42 23.56 -21.22
N PHE A 70 -15.21 22.85 -20.42
CA PHE A 70 -14.92 22.67 -18.99
C PHE A 70 -13.61 21.91 -18.79
N LEU A 71 -13.45 20.75 -19.44
CA LEU A 71 -12.23 19.95 -19.33
C LEU A 71 -11.00 20.75 -19.80
N GLY A 72 -11.10 21.46 -20.91
CA GLY A 72 -10.02 22.29 -21.45
C GLY A 72 -9.70 23.56 -20.67
N SER A 73 -10.44 23.87 -19.59
CA SER A 73 -10.21 25.07 -18.77
C SER A 73 -9.15 24.90 -17.68
N PHE A 74 -8.69 23.67 -17.43
CA PHE A 74 -7.67 23.37 -16.43
C PHE A 74 -6.27 23.32 -17.05
N ASP A 75 -5.28 23.78 -16.28
CA ASP A 75 -3.89 23.89 -16.72
C ASP A 75 -3.17 22.52 -16.82
N SER A 76 -3.64 21.49 -16.11
CA SER A 76 -3.05 20.14 -16.14
C SER A 76 -4.05 19.02 -15.80
N PRO A 77 -3.71 17.75 -16.12
CA PRO A 77 -4.45 16.58 -15.66
C PRO A 77 -4.61 16.50 -14.13
N GLU A 78 -3.56 16.82 -13.38
CA GLU A 78 -3.59 16.83 -11.91
C GLU A 78 -4.58 17.88 -11.38
N ALA A 79 -4.62 19.06 -12.02
CA ALA A 79 -5.51 20.15 -11.58
C ALA A 79 -6.99 19.76 -11.70
N ILE A 80 -7.39 19.09 -12.79
CA ILE A 80 -8.78 18.62 -12.91
C ILE A 80 -9.07 17.44 -11.98
N PHE A 81 -8.11 16.52 -11.79
CA PHE A 81 -8.29 15.39 -10.88
C PHE A 81 -8.56 15.86 -9.45
N GLU A 82 -7.76 16.80 -8.95
CA GLU A 82 -7.97 17.39 -7.63
C GLU A 82 -9.25 18.24 -7.54
N TYR A 83 -9.65 18.92 -8.62
CA TYR A 83 -10.93 19.64 -8.65
C TYR A 83 -12.14 18.72 -8.54
N LEU A 84 -12.11 17.57 -9.23
CA LEU A 84 -13.24 16.65 -9.29
C LEU A 84 -13.37 15.76 -8.05
N LYS A 85 -12.30 15.61 -7.26
CA LYS A 85 -12.32 14.86 -6.01
C LYS A 85 -13.19 15.54 -4.95
N SER A 86 -13.91 14.71 -4.19
CA SER A 86 -14.63 15.18 -3.02
C SER A 86 -13.64 15.62 -1.93
N PRO A 87 -13.92 16.69 -1.15
CA PRO A 87 -13.05 17.11 -0.05
C PRO A 87 -12.81 16.04 1.04
N GLN A 88 -13.70 15.04 1.13
CA GLN A 88 -13.51 13.91 2.07
C GLN A 88 -12.58 12.81 1.53
N ASP A 89 -12.22 12.86 0.25
CA ASP A 89 -11.36 11.87 -0.38
C ASP A 89 -9.88 12.15 -0.14
N ARG A 90 -9.33 11.41 0.83
CA ARG A 90 -7.93 11.46 1.23
C ARG A 90 -7.04 10.51 0.42
N PHE A 91 -7.59 9.70 -0.49
CA PHE A 91 -6.97 8.43 -0.88
C PHE A 91 -6.97 8.13 -2.38
N SER A 92 -7.82 8.78 -3.19
CA SER A 92 -7.73 8.66 -4.64
C SER A 92 -6.48 9.34 -5.17
N ILE A 93 -5.78 8.67 -6.07
CA ILE A 93 -4.56 9.17 -6.70
C ILE A 93 -4.60 9.11 -8.22
N LEU A 94 -3.86 10.01 -8.84
CA LEU A 94 -3.51 10.02 -10.25
C LEU A 94 -1.99 9.85 -10.34
N VAL A 95 -1.55 8.91 -11.19
CA VAL A 95 -0.13 8.72 -11.50
C VAL A 95 0.09 9.01 -12.97
N ASN A 96 1.25 9.55 -13.32
CA ASN A 96 1.65 9.82 -14.71
C ASN A 96 2.40 8.64 -15.36
N ASP A 97 2.86 7.67 -14.56
CA ASP A 97 3.44 6.40 -15.02
C ASP A 97 2.85 5.21 -14.26
N TYR A 98 1.88 4.54 -14.86
CA TYR A 98 1.27 3.33 -14.28
C TYR A 98 2.27 2.19 -14.09
N ILE A 99 3.42 2.16 -14.79
CA ILE A 99 4.42 1.10 -14.64
C ILE A 99 5.06 1.18 -13.25
N GLU A 100 5.33 2.39 -12.76
CA GLU A 100 5.82 2.60 -11.40
C GLU A 100 4.81 2.14 -10.36
N LEU A 101 3.53 2.44 -10.59
CA LEU A 101 2.44 1.99 -9.73
C LEU A 101 2.29 0.45 -9.74
N GLU A 102 2.27 -0.19 -10.91
CA GLU A 102 2.22 -1.65 -11.06
C GLU A 102 3.41 -2.33 -10.36
N ASN A 103 4.62 -1.79 -10.50
CA ASN A 103 5.81 -2.28 -9.80
C ASN A 103 5.64 -2.14 -8.29
N THR A 104 5.18 -1.00 -7.79
CA THR A 104 4.97 -0.78 -6.35
C THR A 104 3.91 -1.74 -5.79
N LEU A 105 2.80 -1.96 -6.52
CA LEU A 105 1.74 -2.90 -6.15
C LEU A 105 2.18 -4.37 -6.15
N SER A 106 3.31 -4.70 -6.78
CA SER A 106 3.95 -6.02 -6.74
C SER A 106 5.17 -6.07 -5.81
N GLY A 107 5.39 -5.03 -5.01
CA GLY A 107 6.48 -4.92 -4.03
C GLY A 107 7.85 -4.56 -4.62
N VAL A 108 7.91 -4.16 -5.90
CA VAL A 108 9.13 -3.75 -6.58
C VAL A 108 9.27 -2.23 -6.53
N THR A 109 10.26 -1.72 -5.78
CA THR A 109 10.48 -0.28 -5.60
C THR A 109 11.96 0.10 -5.67
N LEU A 110 12.24 1.36 -5.98
CA LEU A 110 13.60 1.92 -5.94
C LEU A 110 13.87 2.48 -4.53
N ASN A 111 14.65 1.77 -3.72
CA ASN A 111 14.97 2.17 -2.35
C ASN A 111 16.33 1.60 -1.90
N ASN A 112 16.86 2.05 -0.77
CA ASN A 112 18.13 1.53 -0.20
C ASN A 112 17.92 0.46 0.89
N GLY A 113 16.66 0.10 1.14
CA GLY A 113 16.20 -0.85 2.14
C GLY A 113 16.15 -0.33 3.58
N MET A 114 16.45 0.94 3.83
CA MET A 114 16.18 1.58 5.12
C MET A 114 14.72 2.09 5.13
N GLU A 115 13.88 1.43 5.92
CA GLU A 115 12.53 1.88 6.17
C GLU A 115 12.52 2.77 7.41
N TYR A 116 11.96 3.97 7.31
CA TYR A 116 12.06 5.00 8.34
C TYR A 116 10.73 5.70 8.59
N GLY A 117 10.59 6.28 9.78
CA GLY A 117 9.59 7.31 10.07
C GLY A 117 10.28 8.65 10.36
N LEU A 118 9.56 9.75 10.16
CA LEU A 118 10.01 11.11 10.40
C LEU A 118 9.16 11.74 11.50
N VAL A 119 9.81 12.36 12.49
CA VAL A 119 9.19 12.84 13.73
C VAL A 119 9.62 14.28 13.98
N LEU A 120 8.68 15.14 14.36
CA LEU A 120 8.99 16.51 14.78
C LEU A 120 9.77 16.52 16.09
N TYR A 121 10.70 17.47 16.21
CA TYR A 121 11.36 17.73 17.47
C TYR A 121 10.32 18.19 18.52
N PRO A 122 10.44 17.76 19.78
CA PRO A 122 9.51 18.15 20.85
C PRO A 122 9.80 19.55 21.42
N ASP A 123 10.16 20.51 20.57
CA ASP A 123 10.61 21.86 20.98
C ASP A 123 10.03 23.00 20.12
N ASP A 124 9.03 22.71 19.28
CA ASP A 124 8.36 23.65 18.36
C ASP A 124 9.31 24.35 17.35
N SER A 125 10.52 23.82 17.13
CA SER A 125 11.47 24.38 16.15
C SER A 125 11.04 24.19 14.70
N GLY A 126 10.25 23.14 14.42
CA GLY A 126 9.97 22.65 13.07
C GLY A 126 11.05 21.71 12.53
N ASP A 127 12.11 21.45 13.31
CA ASP A 127 13.13 20.44 12.99
C ASP A 127 12.54 19.03 13.06
N VAL A 128 13.11 18.14 12.26
CA VAL A 128 12.67 16.75 12.11
C VAL A 128 13.85 15.81 12.36
N PHE A 129 13.61 14.68 13.01
CA PHE A 129 14.53 13.55 12.99
C PHE A 129 13.84 12.34 12.35
N GLY A 130 14.63 11.51 11.70
CA GLY A 130 14.23 10.20 11.24
C GLY A 130 14.65 9.11 12.21
N TYR A 131 13.84 8.07 12.32
CA TYR A 131 14.18 6.83 13.02
C TYR A 131 14.02 5.66 12.07
N VAL A 132 14.94 4.71 12.13
CA VAL A 132 14.87 3.49 11.33
C VAL A 132 13.83 2.55 11.95
N ARG A 133 12.78 2.25 11.19
CA ARG A 133 11.73 1.30 11.55
C ARG A 133 12.19 -0.14 11.38
N TYR A 134 12.74 -0.45 10.22
CA TYR A 134 13.31 -1.76 9.91
C TYR A 134 14.25 -1.64 8.71
N VAL A 135 15.00 -2.71 8.44
CA VAL A 135 15.94 -2.75 7.32
C VAL A 135 15.69 -4.02 6.53
N LEU A 136 15.51 -3.86 5.21
CA LEU A 136 15.29 -4.98 4.31
C LEU A 136 16.58 -5.82 4.18
N PRO A 137 16.50 -7.16 4.30
CA PRO A 137 17.67 -8.02 4.15
C PRO A 137 18.28 -7.92 2.75
N GLY A 138 19.62 -7.91 2.68
CA GLY A 138 20.35 -7.97 1.41
C GLY A 138 20.45 -6.65 0.64
N THR A 139 20.00 -5.53 1.21
CA THR A 139 20.08 -4.21 0.57
C THR A 139 21.33 -3.43 0.97
N ASP A 140 21.59 -2.31 0.29
CA ASP A 140 22.66 -1.36 0.60
C ASP A 140 22.66 -0.90 2.09
N ALA A 141 21.50 -0.54 2.66
CA ALA A 141 21.39 -0.16 4.06
C ALA A 141 21.80 -1.30 5.01
N ALA A 142 21.39 -2.54 4.73
CA ALA A 142 21.76 -3.70 5.53
C ALA A 142 23.28 -3.96 5.51
N VAL A 143 23.91 -3.86 4.32
CA VAL A 143 25.36 -4.05 4.16
C VAL A 143 26.16 -2.97 4.90
N LYS A 144 25.60 -1.76 5.02
CA LYS A 144 26.22 -0.63 5.71
C LYS A 144 25.94 -0.59 7.21
N GLY A 145 25.24 -1.60 7.73
CA GLY A 145 25.01 -1.76 9.16
C GLY A 145 23.94 -0.82 9.72
N VAL A 146 23.05 -0.29 8.88
CA VAL A 146 21.86 0.40 9.35
C VAL A 146 21.01 -0.60 10.15
N GLN A 147 20.46 -0.16 11.27
CA GLN A 147 19.65 -1.00 12.17
C GLN A 147 18.42 -0.23 12.64
N ARG A 148 17.33 -0.96 12.92
CA ARG A 148 16.15 -0.41 13.60
C ARG A 148 16.57 0.34 14.87
N GLY A 149 15.95 1.49 15.11
CA GLY A 149 16.24 2.34 16.26
C GLY A 149 17.41 3.31 16.06
N MET A 150 18.17 3.20 14.97
CA MET A 150 19.09 4.28 14.62
C MET A 150 18.31 5.56 14.33
N ILE A 151 18.79 6.68 14.88
CA ILE A 151 18.25 8.01 14.66
C ILE A 151 19.17 8.75 13.69
N PHE A 152 18.59 9.51 12.76
CA PHE A 152 19.30 10.44 11.89
C PHE A 152 18.55 11.78 11.87
N ASN A 153 19.26 12.89 11.72
CA ASN A 153 18.62 14.21 11.70
C ASN A 153 19.16 15.11 10.58
N THR A 154 20.12 14.63 9.79
CA THR A 154 20.62 15.36 8.63
C THR A 154 20.70 14.46 7.41
N ILE A 155 20.54 15.07 6.24
CA ILE A 155 20.79 14.47 4.93
C ILE A 155 21.80 15.33 4.19
N ASP A 156 22.92 14.74 3.76
CA ASP A 156 24.06 15.43 3.15
C ASP A 156 24.54 16.64 3.96
N GLY A 157 24.47 16.52 5.30
CA GLY A 157 24.85 17.56 6.25
C GLY A 157 23.81 18.67 6.46
N VAL A 158 22.65 18.60 5.80
CA VAL A 158 21.54 19.54 5.97
C VAL A 158 20.56 18.99 7.01
N GLN A 159 20.21 19.78 8.02
CA GLN A 159 19.20 19.44 9.04
C GLN A 159 17.84 19.22 8.38
N LEU A 160 17.20 18.10 8.72
CA LEU A 160 15.82 17.83 8.30
C LEU A 160 14.87 18.78 9.02
N ASP A 161 13.91 19.32 8.26
CA ASP A 161 12.79 20.11 8.76
C ASP A 161 11.50 19.75 8.00
N GLN A 162 10.35 20.19 8.51
CA GLN A 162 9.02 19.89 7.96
C GLN A 162 8.80 20.33 6.50
N ASN A 163 9.68 21.17 5.94
CA ASN A 163 9.57 21.70 4.58
C ASN A 163 10.59 21.08 3.61
N ASN A 164 11.67 20.46 4.10
CA ASN A 164 12.79 20.04 3.26
C ASN A 164 12.96 18.51 3.14
N PHE A 165 12.36 17.72 4.04
CA PHE A 165 12.68 16.29 4.13
C PHE A 165 12.38 15.53 2.85
N SER A 166 11.30 15.89 2.14
CA SER A 166 10.89 15.22 0.90
C SER A 166 11.95 15.38 -0.19
N ASP A 167 12.43 16.61 -0.39
CA ASP A 167 13.44 16.92 -1.41
C ASP A 167 14.80 16.31 -1.08
N LEU A 168 15.16 16.26 0.20
CA LEU A 168 16.45 15.70 0.65
C LEU A 168 16.50 14.17 0.53
N LEU A 169 15.38 13.47 0.74
CA LEU A 169 15.30 11.99 0.68
C LEU A 169 14.96 11.45 -0.72
N ALA A 170 14.58 12.32 -1.66
CA ALA A 170 14.25 11.96 -3.04
C ALA A 170 15.42 11.40 -3.87
N PRO A 171 16.67 11.93 -3.80
CA PRO A 171 17.77 11.46 -4.63
C PRO A 171 18.08 9.97 -4.49
N ASP A 172 18.65 9.38 -5.55
CA ASP A 172 19.05 7.96 -5.58
C ASP A 172 20.23 7.64 -4.66
N ALA A 173 20.99 8.66 -4.25
CA ALA A 173 22.04 8.52 -3.26
C ALA A 173 22.07 9.73 -2.36
N TYR A 174 22.21 9.50 -1.06
CA TYR A 174 22.31 10.55 -0.04
C TYR A 174 23.01 10.02 1.21
N THR A 175 23.56 10.90 2.03
CA THR A 175 24.22 10.54 3.29
C THR A 175 23.38 10.93 4.50
N ILE A 176 22.98 9.97 5.32
CA ILE A 176 22.36 10.26 6.61
C ILE A 176 23.43 10.63 7.64
N GLY A 177 23.20 11.70 8.42
CA GLY A 177 23.99 11.98 9.62
C GLY A 177 23.26 11.48 10.86
N LEU A 178 23.95 10.62 11.62
CA LEU A 178 23.38 9.93 12.77
C LEU A 178 23.27 10.84 13.99
N ALA A 179 22.24 10.57 14.79
CA ALA A 179 21.97 11.21 16.05
C ALA A 179 21.54 10.17 17.10
N THR A 180 21.36 10.65 18.33
CA THR A 180 20.79 9.89 19.46
C THR A 180 19.57 10.65 19.98
N PHE A 181 18.59 9.93 20.51
CA PHE A 181 17.41 10.50 21.15
C PHE A 181 17.25 9.93 22.55
N ASP A 182 17.23 10.79 23.57
CA ASP A 182 17.13 10.40 24.99
C ASP A 182 15.70 10.48 25.56
N GLY A 183 14.71 10.70 24.69
CA GLY A 183 13.32 10.99 25.07
C GLY A 183 13.01 12.49 25.13
N SER A 184 14.01 13.37 24.98
CA SER A 184 13.81 14.83 24.97
C SER A 184 14.71 15.56 23.98
N ASN A 185 15.97 15.16 23.85
CA ASN A 185 16.98 15.85 23.05
C ASN A 185 17.45 14.95 21.90
N ILE A 186 17.62 15.57 20.73
CA ILE A 186 18.28 14.94 19.59
C ILE A 186 19.71 15.46 19.54
N THR A 187 20.68 14.56 19.67
CA THR A 187 22.12 14.91 19.72
C THR A 187 22.87 14.24 18.57
N PRO A 188 23.45 14.99 17.62
CA PRO A 188 24.28 14.43 16.54
C PRO A 188 25.47 13.65 17.09
N THR A 189 25.76 12.48 16.52
CA THR A 189 26.92 11.67 16.90
C THR A 189 28.19 12.08 16.17
N GLY A 190 28.04 12.77 15.02
CA GLY A 190 29.12 13.07 14.08
C GLY A 190 29.44 11.92 13.12
N GLU A 191 28.74 10.78 13.25
CA GLU A 191 28.84 9.66 12.33
C GLU A 191 27.86 9.82 11.16
N THR A 192 28.20 9.24 10.02
CA THR A 192 27.40 9.33 8.79
C THR A 192 27.36 8.01 8.04
N ILE A 193 26.26 7.73 7.35
CA ILE A 193 26.12 6.57 6.48
C ILE A 193 25.65 7.05 5.10
N ASN A 194 26.46 6.85 4.06
CA ASN A 194 26.05 7.08 2.68
C ASN A 194 25.16 5.94 2.21
N LEU A 195 23.97 6.19 1.68
CA LEU A 195 23.01 5.20 1.20
C LEU A 195 22.77 5.36 -0.29
N ILE A 196 22.58 4.24 -1.00
CA ILE A 196 22.33 4.21 -2.45
C ILE A 196 21.09 3.35 -2.69
N LYS A 197 20.14 3.90 -3.43
CA LYS A 197 18.92 3.19 -3.82
C LYS A 197 19.23 2.19 -4.92
N GLU A 198 18.55 1.06 -4.85
CA GLU A 198 18.54 0.00 -5.84
C GLU A 198 17.11 -0.52 -6.02
N ILE A 199 16.86 -1.26 -7.09
CA ILE A 199 15.55 -1.90 -7.28
C ILE A 199 15.48 -3.07 -6.31
N VAL A 200 14.54 -3.00 -5.36
CA VAL A 200 14.32 -4.01 -4.33
C VAL A 200 12.93 -4.59 -4.50
N THR A 201 12.82 -5.92 -4.40
CA THR A 201 11.54 -6.60 -4.24
C THR A 201 11.37 -6.95 -2.76
N GLU A 202 10.45 -6.26 -2.09
CA GLU A 202 10.16 -6.49 -0.67
C GLU A 202 9.27 -7.72 -0.50
N ASN A 203 9.72 -8.69 0.31
CA ASN A 203 8.86 -9.78 0.76
C ASN A 203 7.99 -9.27 1.93
N PRO A 204 6.65 -9.24 1.81
CA PRO A 204 5.80 -8.69 2.84
C PRO A 204 5.76 -9.56 4.10
N ILE A 205 6.12 -10.85 4.04
CA ILE A 205 6.34 -11.70 5.21
C ILE A 205 7.72 -11.37 5.80
N PHE A 206 7.80 -10.28 6.56
CA PHE A 206 9.07 -9.77 7.09
C PHE A 206 9.63 -10.68 8.19
N ILE A 207 8.78 -11.11 9.13
CA ILE A 207 9.14 -12.07 10.18
C ILE A 207 8.02 -13.09 10.35
N ASN A 208 8.34 -14.37 10.37
CA ASN A 208 7.49 -15.43 10.92
C ASN A 208 8.27 -16.21 11.99
N LYS A 209 7.71 -16.36 13.18
CA LYS A 209 8.37 -17.02 14.32
C LYS A 209 7.33 -17.63 15.24
N THR A 210 7.67 -18.73 15.90
CA THR A 210 6.84 -19.31 16.96
C THR A 210 7.56 -19.21 18.29
N PHE A 211 6.87 -18.67 19.28
CA PHE A 211 7.30 -18.63 20.66
C PHE A 211 6.70 -19.79 21.45
N ASP A 212 7.45 -20.30 22.41
CA ASP A 212 6.95 -21.22 23.43
C ASP A 212 7.12 -20.56 24.79
N ILE A 213 6.02 -20.01 25.31
CA ILE A 213 6.02 -19.31 26.60
C ILE A 213 5.20 -20.13 27.57
N SER A 214 5.88 -20.79 28.51
CA SER A 214 5.25 -21.64 29.51
C SER A 214 4.35 -22.74 28.93
N GLY A 215 4.70 -23.27 27.74
CA GLY A 215 3.93 -24.32 27.05
C GLY A 215 2.83 -23.78 26.13
N GLN A 216 2.64 -22.45 26.05
CA GLN A 216 1.74 -21.81 25.09
C GLN A 216 2.51 -21.48 23.81
N LYS A 217 2.04 -22.01 22.67
CA LYS A 217 2.65 -21.80 21.35
C LYS A 217 2.02 -20.58 20.68
N VAL A 218 2.79 -19.50 20.58
CA VAL A 218 2.33 -18.23 19.98
C VAL A 218 3.03 -18.01 18.66
N GLY A 219 2.27 -18.00 17.57
CA GLY A 219 2.77 -17.55 16.27
C GLY A 219 2.89 -16.04 16.24
N TYR A 220 3.96 -15.53 15.65
CA TYR A 220 4.18 -14.11 15.40
C TYR A 220 4.48 -13.92 13.92
N LEU A 221 3.66 -13.09 13.28
CA LEU A 221 3.77 -12.74 11.87
C LEU A 221 3.86 -11.22 11.75
N MET A 222 5.02 -10.69 11.38
CA MET A 222 5.15 -9.30 10.95
C MET A 222 4.95 -9.24 9.45
N TYR A 223 3.84 -8.62 9.03
CA TYR A 223 3.38 -8.60 7.66
C TYR A 223 3.25 -7.17 7.17
N ASN A 224 4.07 -6.76 6.19
CA ASN A 224 4.28 -5.35 5.83
C ASN A 224 3.60 -4.89 4.51
N GLY A 225 2.83 -5.75 3.85
CA GLY A 225 2.03 -5.36 2.69
C GLY A 225 1.17 -6.49 2.14
N PHE A 226 -0.02 -6.18 1.60
CA PHE A 226 -0.91 -7.16 0.99
C PHE A 226 -0.61 -7.29 -0.50
N LEU A 227 0.37 -8.14 -0.84
CA LEU A 227 0.86 -8.34 -2.19
C LEU A 227 0.46 -9.72 -2.72
N ASN A 228 -0.23 -9.73 -3.86
CA ASN A 228 -0.76 -10.93 -4.51
C ASN A 228 0.32 -11.96 -4.85
N GLU A 229 1.51 -11.50 -5.22
CA GLU A 229 2.65 -12.32 -5.65
C GLU A 229 3.20 -13.21 -4.53
N PHE A 230 2.87 -12.89 -3.28
CA PHE A 230 3.36 -13.57 -2.08
C PHE A 230 2.29 -14.41 -1.37
N ASP A 231 1.08 -14.56 -1.95
CA ASP A 231 -0.04 -15.30 -1.35
C ASP A 231 0.37 -16.72 -0.92
N SER A 232 1.13 -17.44 -1.75
CA SER A 232 1.62 -18.79 -1.40
C SER A 232 2.68 -18.82 -0.31
N GLN A 233 3.55 -17.80 -0.23
CA GLN A 233 4.52 -17.71 0.86
C GLN A 233 3.84 -17.39 2.19
N LEU A 234 2.80 -16.56 2.16
CA LEU A 234 1.93 -16.31 3.31
C LEU A 234 1.24 -17.61 3.76
N ASN A 235 0.64 -18.36 2.84
CA ASN A 235 0.01 -19.65 3.13
C ASN A 235 0.99 -20.65 3.75
N ASN A 236 2.24 -20.69 3.29
CA ASN A 236 3.29 -21.54 3.85
C ASN A 236 3.68 -21.13 5.29
N ALA A 237 3.66 -19.85 5.63
CA ALA A 237 3.89 -19.41 7.01
C ALA A 237 2.79 -19.95 7.95
N PHE A 238 1.54 -19.96 7.50
CA PHE A 238 0.43 -20.57 8.25
C PHE A 238 0.52 -22.10 8.32
N ALA A 239 1.02 -22.76 7.27
CA ALA A 239 1.34 -24.19 7.31
C ALA A 239 2.40 -24.50 8.38
N GLN A 240 3.45 -23.67 8.46
CA GLN A 240 4.48 -23.78 9.49
C GLN A 240 3.88 -23.63 10.89
N PHE A 241 3.12 -22.56 11.14
CA PHE A 241 2.44 -22.35 12.42
C PHE A 241 1.54 -23.53 12.82
N GLY A 242 0.78 -24.08 11.86
CA GLY A 242 -0.05 -25.27 12.09
C GLY A 242 0.79 -26.49 12.48
N SER A 243 1.93 -26.71 11.81
CA SER A 243 2.85 -27.82 12.11
C SER A 243 3.56 -27.69 13.46
N GLU A 244 3.77 -26.45 13.93
CA GLU A 244 4.41 -26.14 15.20
C GLU A 244 3.41 -26.11 16.38
N GLY A 245 2.12 -26.30 16.09
CA GLY A 245 1.06 -26.40 17.07
C GLY A 245 0.66 -25.05 17.67
N VAL A 246 0.73 -23.97 16.90
CA VAL A 246 0.35 -22.62 17.33
C VAL A 246 -1.12 -22.58 17.77
N THR A 247 -1.39 -22.00 18.94
CA THR A 247 -2.74 -21.84 19.50
C THR A 247 -3.17 -20.38 19.64
N ASP A 248 -2.23 -19.46 19.56
CA ASP A 248 -2.46 -18.01 19.63
C ASP A 248 -1.62 -17.32 18.56
N LEU A 249 -2.13 -16.25 17.96
CA LEU A 249 -1.44 -15.50 16.92
C LEU A 249 -1.31 -14.03 17.31
N ILE A 250 -0.12 -13.49 17.11
CA ILE A 250 0.15 -12.06 17.05
C ILE A 250 0.42 -11.72 15.58
N LEU A 251 -0.46 -10.92 15.00
CA LEU A 251 -0.33 -10.36 13.66
C LEU A 251 0.17 -8.91 13.78
N ASP A 252 1.40 -8.65 13.38
CA ASP A 252 1.98 -7.31 13.44
C ASP A 252 1.86 -6.60 12.10
N LEU A 253 0.97 -5.60 12.06
CA LEU A 253 0.64 -4.76 10.91
C LEU A 253 1.08 -3.31 11.14
N ARG A 254 1.97 -3.06 12.11
CA ARG A 254 2.27 -1.71 12.59
C ARG A 254 2.78 -0.76 11.51
N TYR A 255 3.37 -1.28 10.44
CA TYR A 255 3.86 -0.50 9.28
C TYR A 255 3.20 -0.91 7.95
N ASN A 256 2.08 -1.63 8.02
CA ASN A 256 1.41 -2.14 6.83
C ASN A 256 0.32 -1.20 6.35
N SER A 257 0.59 -0.53 5.24
CA SER A 257 -0.33 0.41 4.61
C SER A 257 -1.44 -0.25 3.76
N GLY A 258 -1.55 -1.57 3.75
CA GLY A 258 -2.62 -2.30 3.07
C GLY A 258 -2.17 -2.93 1.75
N GLY A 259 -3.05 -2.89 0.73
CA GLY A 259 -2.84 -3.48 -0.58
C GLY A 259 -4.07 -4.26 -1.06
N SER A 260 -3.86 -5.51 -1.46
CA SER A 260 -4.87 -6.37 -2.09
C SER A 260 -5.98 -6.80 -1.12
N VAL A 261 -7.24 -6.55 -1.51
CA VAL A 261 -8.43 -7.10 -0.85
C VAL A 261 -8.44 -8.63 -0.90
N ARG A 262 -7.96 -9.22 -2.00
CA ARG A 262 -7.90 -10.68 -2.18
C ARG A 262 -6.97 -11.31 -1.14
N THR A 263 -5.77 -10.77 -0.98
CA THR A 263 -4.81 -11.23 0.03
C THR A 263 -5.35 -11.03 1.44
N ALA A 264 -6.11 -9.96 1.70
CA ALA A 264 -6.79 -9.76 2.99
C ALA A 264 -7.82 -10.85 3.28
N THR A 265 -8.66 -11.21 2.31
CA THR A 265 -9.61 -12.32 2.42
C THR A 265 -8.91 -13.65 2.68
N TYR A 266 -7.78 -13.91 2.01
CA TYR A 266 -6.98 -15.10 2.27
C TYR A 266 -6.38 -15.12 3.67
N LEU A 267 -5.79 -14.01 4.13
CA LEU A 267 -5.21 -13.90 5.47
C LEU A 267 -6.28 -14.11 6.56
N ALA A 268 -7.44 -13.46 6.43
CA ALA A 268 -8.56 -13.64 7.36
C ALA A 268 -9.04 -15.11 7.42
N SER A 269 -9.06 -15.78 6.26
CA SER A 269 -9.39 -17.20 6.15
C SER A 269 -8.31 -18.12 6.73
N MET A 270 -7.02 -17.79 6.59
CA MET A 270 -5.90 -18.50 7.21
C MET A 270 -5.95 -18.40 8.75
N ILE A 271 -6.36 -17.25 9.30
CA ILE A 271 -6.48 -17.05 10.76
C ILE A 271 -7.61 -17.92 11.32
N THR A 272 -8.80 -17.89 10.69
CA THR A 272 -10.02 -18.49 11.26
C THR A 272 -10.36 -19.86 10.72
N GLY A 273 -10.36 -20.13 9.41
CA GLY A 273 -10.70 -21.42 8.79
C GLY A 273 -12.12 -21.98 9.02
N GLN A 274 -12.88 -21.46 9.98
CA GLN A 274 -14.15 -22.03 10.45
C GLN A 274 -15.39 -21.48 9.71
N PHE A 275 -15.23 -20.38 8.98
CA PHE A 275 -16.34 -19.57 8.46
C PHE A 275 -16.45 -19.59 6.93
N THR A 276 -15.79 -20.53 6.24
CA THR A 276 -15.82 -20.66 4.78
C THR A 276 -17.24 -20.54 4.22
N GLY A 277 -17.43 -19.66 3.23
CA GLY A 277 -18.71 -19.36 2.60
C GLY A 277 -19.60 -18.38 3.36
N GLN A 278 -19.19 -17.89 4.54
CA GLN A 278 -19.86 -16.78 5.22
C GLN A 278 -19.31 -15.45 4.74
N THR A 279 -20.16 -14.41 4.76
CA THR A 279 -19.81 -13.05 4.36
C THR A 279 -18.67 -12.51 5.22
N TYR A 280 -17.58 -12.11 4.59
CA TYR A 280 -16.43 -11.46 5.24
C TYR A 280 -16.60 -9.94 5.21
N PHE A 281 -17.01 -9.39 4.07
CA PHE A 281 -17.43 -7.99 3.94
C PHE A 281 -18.50 -7.85 2.85
N THR A 282 -19.26 -6.76 2.90
CA THR A 282 -20.17 -6.32 1.84
C THR A 282 -19.64 -5.02 1.23
N GLU A 283 -20.04 -4.72 -0.01
CA GLU A 283 -19.60 -3.54 -0.73
C GLU A 283 -20.70 -2.46 -0.83
N GLU A 284 -20.35 -1.22 -0.49
CA GLU A 284 -21.21 -0.05 -0.69
C GLU A 284 -20.61 0.88 -1.75
N TRP A 285 -21.27 0.91 -2.90
CA TRP A 285 -20.87 1.66 -4.09
C TRP A 285 -21.65 2.97 -4.20
N ASN A 286 -21.26 3.81 -5.16
CA ASN A 286 -22.13 4.90 -5.58
C ASN A 286 -23.45 4.38 -6.18
N ALA A 287 -24.49 5.23 -6.17
CA ALA A 287 -25.84 4.85 -6.55
C ALA A 287 -25.97 4.29 -7.99
N ASP A 288 -25.11 4.72 -8.91
CA ASP A 288 -25.13 4.26 -10.31
C ASP A 288 -24.49 2.87 -10.49
N ARG A 289 -23.79 2.38 -9.47
CA ARG A 289 -23.00 1.14 -9.53
C ARG A 289 -23.47 0.06 -8.57
N GLN A 290 -24.13 0.40 -7.46
CA GLN A 290 -24.54 -0.55 -6.44
C GLN A 290 -25.25 -1.79 -7.00
N GLU A 291 -26.29 -1.62 -7.83
CA GLU A 291 -27.07 -2.77 -8.34
C GLU A 291 -26.27 -3.67 -9.29
N ALA A 292 -25.32 -3.09 -10.04
CA ALA A 292 -24.62 -3.78 -11.11
C ALA A 292 -23.26 -4.37 -10.69
N TYR A 293 -22.63 -3.80 -9.65
CA TYR A 293 -21.23 -4.11 -9.30
C TYR A 293 -21.05 -4.67 -7.90
N ALA A 294 -21.98 -4.45 -6.96
CA ALA A 294 -21.77 -4.88 -5.59
C ALA A 294 -21.70 -6.41 -5.48
N GLU A 295 -20.58 -6.91 -4.99
CA GLU A 295 -20.34 -8.32 -4.72
C GLU A 295 -19.80 -8.49 -3.30
N ASP A 296 -20.48 -9.29 -2.48
CA ASP A 296 -20.01 -9.58 -1.14
C ASP A 296 -18.72 -10.41 -1.20
N GLY A 297 -17.75 -10.07 -0.36
CA GLY A 297 -16.59 -10.91 -0.10
C GLY A 297 -16.93 -12.02 0.87
N PHE A 298 -16.41 -13.23 0.67
CA PHE A 298 -16.64 -14.39 1.53
C PHE A 298 -15.34 -14.96 2.07
N PHE A 299 -15.38 -15.57 3.25
CA PHE A 299 -14.28 -16.44 3.70
C PHE A 299 -14.15 -17.63 2.75
N VAL A 300 -12.91 -18.02 2.46
CA VAL A 300 -12.58 -19.08 1.49
C VAL A 300 -11.69 -20.14 2.13
N ASP A 301 -11.72 -21.37 1.62
CA ASP A 301 -10.80 -22.44 2.04
C ASP A 301 -9.69 -22.69 1.01
N ARG A 302 -9.64 -21.87 -0.04
CA ARG A 302 -8.75 -22.07 -1.19
C ARG A 302 -8.55 -20.78 -1.96
N PHE A 303 -7.42 -20.68 -2.64
CA PHE A 303 -7.16 -19.57 -3.55
C PHE A 303 -8.08 -19.63 -4.78
N ALA A 304 -8.35 -18.45 -5.34
CA ALA A 304 -9.14 -18.26 -6.55
C ALA A 304 -8.60 -19.05 -7.75
N GLY A 305 -9.44 -19.24 -8.78
CA GLY A 305 -9.05 -19.92 -10.03
C GLY A 305 -8.70 -21.39 -9.85
N ASP A 306 -9.36 -22.06 -8.90
CA ASP A 306 -9.00 -23.39 -8.47
C ASP A 306 -7.56 -23.56 -7.92
N GLY A 307 -7.05 -22.56 -7.20
CA GLY A 307 -5.71 -22.57 -6.59
C GLY A 307 -5.51 -23.53 -5.41
N GLU A 308 -4.41 -23.32 -4.68
CA GLU A 308 -4.02 -24.15 -3.53
C GLU A 308 -4.93 -23.97 -2.31
N ALA A 309 -5.07 -25.05 -1.52
CA ALA A 309 -5.83 -25.05 -0.27
C ALA A 309 -5.18 -24.13 0.77
N ILE A 310 -6.03 -23.42 1.52
CA ILE A 310 -5.59 -22.55 2.60
C ILE A 310 -5.22 -23.40 3.82
N ASN A 311 -4.03 -23.15 4.37
CA ASN A 311 -3.63 -23.64 5.68
C ASN A 311 -4.22 -22.71 6.74
N SER A 312 -5.19 -23.21 7.50
CA SER A 312 -5.88 -22.41 8.53
C SER A 312 -5.55 -22.87 9.95
N LEU A 313 -5.48 -21.91 10.87
CA LEU A 313 -5.17 -22.18 12.29
C LEU A 313 -6.40 -22.43 13.16
N ASN A 314 -7.61 -22.19 12.65
CA ASN A 314 -8.85 -22.40 13.41
C ASN A 314 -8.93 -21.58 14.71
N LEU A 315 -8.33 -20.38 14.69
CA LEU A 315 -8.25 -19.52 15.87
C LEU A 315 -9.59 -18.81 16.13
N THR A 316 -9.90 -18.65 17.41
CA THR A 316 -11.06 -17.88 17.89
C THR A 316 -10.66 -16.53 18.47
N ARG A 317 -9.37 -16.20 18.39
CA ARG A 317 -8.79 -14.95 18.85
C ARG A 317 -7.49 -14.64 18.10
N VAL A 318 -7.24 -13.35 17.85
CA VAL A 318 -5.97 -12.84 17.32
C VAL A 318 -5.62 -11.52 18.01
N TYR A 319 -4.33 -11.31 18.29
CA TYR A 319 -3.81 -10.00 18.71
C TYR A 319 -3.19 -9.31 17.50
N VAL A 320 -3.53 -8.06 17.27
CA VAL A 320 -3.06 -7.29 16.11
C VAL A 320 -2.25 -6.10 16.60
N ILE A 321 -0.99 -5.96 16.17
CA ILE A 321 -0.19 -4.78 16.49
C ILE A 321 -0.41 -3.72 15.41
N THR A 322 -0.81 -2.52 15.81
CA THR A 322 -1.25 -1.45 14.91
C THR A 322 -0.60 -0.10 15.23
N THR A 323 -0.49 0.77 14.22
CA THR A 323 -0.21 2.19 14.39
C THR A 323 -1.04 3.02 13.39
N GLY A 324 -0.85 4.35 13.37
CA GLY A 324 -1.44 5.22 12.34
C GLY A 324 -1.00 4.90 10.90
N SER A 325 0.06 4.09 10.70
CA SER A 325 0.46 3.58 9.39
C SER A 325 -0.34 2.33 8.96
N THR A 326 -1.02 1.66 9.90
CA THR A 326 -1.89 0.53 9.60
C THR A 326 -3.13 1.02 8.87
N ALA A 327 -3.31 0.63 7.60
CA ALA A 327 -4.37 1.16 6.76
C ALA A 327 -5.00 0.09 5.86
N SER A 328 -6.17 0.40 5.29
CA SER A 328 -6.66 -0.26 4.07
C SER A 328 -6.93 -1.77 4.31
N ALA A 329 -6.35 -2.67 3.52
CA ALA A 329 -6.48 -4.11 3.62
C ALA A 329 -6.11 -4.63 5.04
N SER A 330 -5.20 -3.95 5.75
CA SER A 330 -4.91 -4.23 7.15
C SER A 330 -6.13 -4.01 8.04
N GLU A 331 -6.84 -2.89 7.85
CA GLU A 331 -8.05 -2.54 8.58
C GLU A 331 -9.22 -3.44 8.17
N LEU A 332 -9.27 -3.88 6.91
CA LEU A 332 -10.25 -4.86 6.43
C LEU A 332 -10.10 -6.20 7.18
N VAL A 333 -8.87 -6.68 7.42
CA VAL A 333 -8.64 -7.89 8.22
C VAL A 333 -9.15 -7.73 9.64
N ILE A 334 -8.86 -6.61 10.29
CA ILE A 334 -9.33 -6.33 11.65
C ILE A 334 -10.86 -6.25 11.68
N ASN A 335 -11.44 -5.39 10.84
CA ASN A 335 -12.88 -5.12 10.80
C ASN A 335 -13.71 -6.35 10.37
N GLY A 336 -13.24 -7.10 9.38
CA GLY A 336 -13.96 -8.25 8.83
C GLY A 336 -13.91 -9.49 9.72
N LEU A 337 -12.88 -9.62 10.58
CA LEU A 337 -12.77 -10.71 11.56
C LEU A 337 -13.57 -10.45 12.84
N ASP A 338 -13.76 -9.19 13.23
CA ASP A 338 -14.38 -8.78 14.50
C ASP A 338 -15.77 -9.40 14.77
N PRO A 339 -16.68 -9.56 13.79
CA PRO A 339 -17.97 -10.24 14.01
C PRO A 339 -17.86 -11.73 14.37
N TYR A 340 -16.71 -12.35 14.13
CA TYR A 340 -16.54 -13.81 14.15
C TYR A 340 -15.65 -14.31 15.28
N ILE A 341 -14.59 -13.56 15.59
CA ILE A 341 -13.59 -13.93 16.58
C ILE A 341 -13.19 -12.71 17.41
N ASN A 342 -12.52 -12.94 18.54
CA ASN A 342 -12.01 -11.84 19.35
C ASN A 342 -10.74 -11.25 18.69
N VAL A 343 -10.84 -10.04 18.16
CA VAL A 343 -9.70 -9.30 17.59
C VAL A 343 -9.27 -8.24 18.61
N ILE A 344 -8.03 -8.33 19.11
CA ILE A 344 -7.52 -7.39 20.12
C ILE A 344 -6.37 -6.60 19.53
N GLN A 345 -6.54 -5.31 19.38
CA GLN A 345 -5.51 -4.39 18.91
C GLN A 345 -4.62 -3.93 20.07
N VAL A 346 -3.31 -3.94 19.81
CA VAL A 346 -2.24 -3.48 20.71
C VAL A 346 -1.43 -2.44 19.96
N GLY A 347 -1.37 -1.21 20.44
CA GLY A 347 -0.67 -0.16 19.70
C GLY A 347 -1.38 1.18 19.76
N SER A 348 -1.50 1.82 18.60
CA SER A 348 -2.34 3.01 18.43
C SER A 348 -3.41 2.78 17.37
N ASP A 349 -4.31 3.75 17.26
CA ASP A 349 -5.41 3.73 16.30
C ASP A 349 -4.90 3.67 14.86
N THR A 350 -5.67 3.03 13.98
CA THR A 350 -5.33 2.84 12.56
C THR A 350 -5.65 4.09 11.71
N ARG A 351 -5.43 4.02 10.40
CA ARG A 351 -5.52 5.18 9.50
C ARG A 351 -6.93 5.68 9.18
N GLY A 352 -7.90 4.78 9.16
CA GLY A 352 -9.29 5.05 8.79
C GLY A 352 -9.60 4.93 7.30
N LYS A 353 -8.99 3.97 6.59
CA LYS A 353 -9.25 3.72 5.17
C LYS A 353 -10.02 2.42 4.94
N PHE A 354 -11.32 2.55 4.80
CA PHE A 354 -12.27 1.47 4.53
C PHE A 354 -12.75 1.40 3.08
N GLN A 355 -12.19 2.26 2.20
CA GLN A 355 -12.58 2.35 0.81
C GLN A 355 -11.58 1.62 -0.10
N ALA A 356 -12.10 0.87 -1.06
CA ALA A 356 -11.33 0.20 -2.09
C ALA A 356 -11.22 1.03 -3.37
N SER A 357 -10.21 0.73 -4.17
CA SER A 357 -9.90 1.36 -5.45
C SER A 357 -9.77 0.33 -6.56
N PHE A 358 -10.11 0.76 -7.78
CA PHE A 358 -9.77 0.04 -9.01
C PHE A 358 -8.69 0.79 -9.75
N LEU A 359 -7.73 0.06 -10.31
CA LEU A 359 -6.75 0.67 -11.20
C LEU A 359 -7.40 0.89 -12.57
N LEU A 360 -7.59 2.16 -12.92
CA LEU A 360 -8.19 2.57 -14.18
C LEU A 360 -7.12 3.09 -15.12
N TYR A 361 -7.08 2.54 -16.33
CA TYR A 361 -6.25 3.00 -17.44
C TYR A 361 -7.11 3.85 -18.38
N ASP A 362 -6.48 4.73 -19.17
CA ASP A 362 -7.18 5.39 -20.28
C ASP A 362 -7.57 4.36 -21.35
N ALA A 363 -8.76 3.80 -21.17
CA ALA A 363 -9.36 2.78 -22.00
C ALA A 363 -10.88 2.95 -22.00
N PRO A 364 -11.60 2.27 -22.90
CA PRO A 364 -13.06 2.35 -22.95
C PRO A 364 -13.73 1.90 -21.65
N ALA A 365 -14.74 2.65 -21.22
CA ALA A 365 -15.69 2.19 -20.21
C ALA A 365 -16.46 0.96 -20.73
N PRO A 366 -16.89 0.03 -19.86
CA PRO A 366 -16.77 0.10 -18.39
C PRO A 366 -15.45 -0.48 -17.84
N ASN A 367 -14.59 -1.06 -18.67
CA ASN A 367 -13.49 -1.88 -18.18
C ASN A 367 -12.25 -1.08 -17.79
N PHE A 368 -11.98 0.04 -18.49
CA PHE A 368 -10.78 0.86 -18.26
C PHE A 368 -9.50 0.01 -18.14
N SER A 369 -9.39 -1.03 -18.97
CA SER A 369 -8.46 -2.14 -18.76
C SER A 369 -7.09 -1.89 -19.38
N ARG A 370 -6.06 -2.48 -18.76
CA ARG A 370 -4.65 -2.35 -19.18
C ARG A 370 -4.41 -2.73 -20.65
N ASN A 371 -5.11 -3.76 -21.14
CA ASN A 371 -4.97 -4.28 -22.50
C ASN A 371 -5.50 -3.34 -23.60
N GLN A 372 -6.31 -2.35 -23.24
CA GLN A 372 -6.86 -1.34 -24.13
C GLN A 372 -6.35 0.06 -23.78
N ALA A 373 -5.35 0.15 -22.91
CA ALA A 373 -4.77 1.42 -22.47
C ALA A 373 -4.22 2.20 -23.66
N ASN A 374 -4.52 3.48 -23.70
CA ASN A 374 -4.03 4.44 -24.68
C ASN A 374 -2.50 4.47 -24.67
N PRO A 375 -1.82 4.08 -25.77
CA PRO A 375 -0.37 3.96 -25.79
C PRO A 375 0.36 5.32 -25.85
N SER A 376 -0.37 6.43 -26.01
CA SER A 376 0.21 7.77 -26.15
C SER A 376 0.61 8.44 -24.83
N HIS A 377 0.24 7.84 -23.69
CA HIS A 377 0.65 8.28 -22.36
C HIS A 377 0.68 7.10 -21.37
N ARG A 378 1.10 7.35 -20.13
CA ARG A 378 1.10 6.35 -19.05
C ARG A 378 0.31 6.75 -17.82
N TYR A 379 -0.52 7.78 -17.92
CA TYR A 379 -1.45 8.10 -16.84
C TYR A 379 -2.38 6.93 -16.51
N ALA A 380 -2.58 6.74 -15.21
CA ALA A 380 -3.61 5.89 -14.64
C ALA A 380 -4.09 6.52 -13.32
N MET A 381 -5.25 6.10 -12.85
CA MET A 381 -5.78 6.55 -11.56
C MET A 381 -6.30 5.38 -10.74
N LEU A 382 -6.25 5.56 -9.43
CA LEU A 382 -6.86 4.69 -8.42
C LEU A 382 -7.92 5.52 -7.69
N PRO A 383 -9.12 5.75 -8.27
CA PRO A 383 -10.20 6.38 -7.55
C PRO A 383 -10.74 5.42 -6.48
N LEU A 384 -11.27 5.97 -5.39
CA LEU A 384 -12.13 5.22 -4.48
C LEU A 384 -13.41 4.80 -5.22
N VAL A 385 -13.79 3.53 -5.13
CA VAL A 385 -14.92 2.96 -5.89
C VAL A 385 -16.06 2.45 -5.01
N PHE A 386 -15.74 1.83 -3.87
CA PHE A 386 -16.71 1.35 -2.89
C PHE A 386 -16.12 1.35 -1.47
N LYS A 387 -16.99 1.29 -0.47
CA LYS A 387 -16.66 1.06 0.95
C LYS A 387 -16.85 -0.41 1.30
N THR A 388 -16.04 -0.94 2.19
CA THR A 388 -16.28 -2.26 2.80
C THR A 388 -17.02 -2.09 4.12
N ALA A 389 -18.05 -2.92 4.35
CA ALA A 389 -18.68 -3.09 5.65
C ALA A 389 -18.53 -4.54 6.10
N ASN A 390 -18.28 -4.77 7.40
CA ASN A 390 -18.17 -6.15 7.90
C ASN A 390 -19.55 -6.84 7.96
N ALA A 391 -19.59 -8.11 8.35
CA ALA A 391 -20.83 -8.88 8.45
C ALA A 391 -21.91 -8.31 9.41
N SER A 392 -21.53 -7.37 10.29
CA SER A 392 -22.43 -6.63 11.18
C SER A 392 -22.87 -5.28 10.60
N GLY A 393 -22.41 -4.93 9.40
CA GLY A 393 -22.66 -3.64 8.76
C GLY A 393 -21.78 -2.50 9.29
N PHE A 394 -20.68 -2.79 9.99
CA PHE A 394 -19.77 -1.75 10.49
C PHE A 394 -18.78 -1.31 9.41
N THR A 395 -18.77 -0.01 9.14
CA THR A 395 -17.92 0.71 8.18
C THR A 395 -17.75 2.16 8.67
N ASP A 396 -17.24 3.07 7.83
CA ASP A 396 -17.16 4.50 8.09
C ASP A 396 -16.29 4.90 9.30
N TYR A 397 -15.28 4.10 9.63
CA TYR A 397 -14.27 4.38 10.66
C TYR A 397 -13.23 5.41 10.18
N ASN A 398 -13.66 6.63 9.84
CA ASN A 398 -12.82 7.70 9.27
C ASN A 398 -11.60 8.10 10.12
N GLU A 399 -11.70 7.93 11.44
CA GLU A 399 -10.63 8.22 12.41
C GLU A 399 -9.75 6.99 12.70
N GLY A 400 -10.00 5.86 12.03
CA GLY A 400 -9.36 4.58 12.31
C GLY A 400 -10.15 3.68 13.26
N LEU A 401 -9.67 2.45 13.38
CA LEU A 401 -10.07 1.48 14.39
C LEU A 401 -9.28 1.77 15.66
N THR A 402 -9.98 1.93 16.78
CA THR A 402 -9.37 2.27 18.07
C THR A 402 -8.70 1.06 18.69
N ALA A 403 -7.47 1.22 19.19
CA ALA A 403 -6.78 0.14 19.87
C ALA A 403 -7.36 -0.12 21.27
N GLU A 404 -7.72 -1.37 21.59
CA GLU A 404 -8.20 -1.73 22.94
C GLU A 404 -7.09 -1.60 23.98
N ILE A 405 -5.84 -1.89 23.56
CA ILE A 405 -4.66 -1.78 24.39
C ILE A 405 -3.73 -0.73 23.80
N GLN A 406 -3.84 0.49 24.31
CA GLN A 406 -2.98 1.58 23.87
C GLN A 406 -1.55 1.44 24.38
N GLN A 407 -0.60 1.49 23.45
CA GLN A 407 0.84 1.59 23.68
C GLN A 407 1.51 2.15 22.42
N PHE A 408 2.26 3.23 22.55
CA PHE A 408 2.97 3.84 21.42
C PHE A 408 4.40 3.31 21.34
N GLU A 409 5.02 3.46 20.16
CA GLU A 409 6.45 3.18 20.02
C GLU A 409 7.28 4.20 20.83
N ASP A 410 8.31 3.70 21.50
CA ASP A 410 9.29 4.54 22.20
C ASP A 410 10.50 4.77 21.31
N PHE A 411 10.62 5.96 20.72
CA PHE A 411 11.74 6.29 19.83
C PHE A 411 13.10 6.28 20.53
N SER A 412 13.14 6.33 21.87
CA SER A 412 14.38 6.13 22.64
C SER A 412 14.73 4.65 22.84
N ASN A 413 13.75 3.75 22.66
CA ASN A 413 13.93 2.30 22.78
C ASN A 413 12.88 1.53 21.96
N LEU A 414 13.13 1.40 20.65
CA LEU A 414 12.25 0.66 19.73
C LEU A 414 12.34 -0.87 19.85
N GLY A 415 13.27 -1.40 20.66
CA GLY A 415 13.56 -2.82 20.76
C GLY A 415 13.99 -3.47 19.43
N THR A 416 13.96 -4.81 19.39
CA THR A 416 14.29 -5.60 18.20
C THR A 416 13.06 -6.40 17.75
N LEU A 417 12.54 -6.11 16.56
CA LEU A 417 11.35 -6.77 16.02
C LEU A 417 11.48 -8.30 16.05
N GLY A 418 10.43 -8.98 16.48
CA GLY A 418 10.42 -10.45 16.60
C GLY A 418 11.15 -11.00 17.82
N GLU A 419 11.64 -10.16 18.74
CA GLU A 419 12.16 -10.59 20.03
C GLU A 419 11.19 -10.27 21.16
N THR A 420 11.13 -11.14 22.17
CA THR A 420 10.12 -11.07 23.25
C THR A 420 10.23 -9.84 24.15
N GLU A 421 11.34 -9.11 24.04
CA GLU A 421 11.59 -7.86 24.76
C GLU A 421 11.24 -6.61 23.92
N GLU A 422 10.81 -6.76 22.66
CA GLU A 422 10.33 -5.63 21.86
C GLU A 422 9.03 -5.08 22.47
N PRO A 423 8.90 -3.77 22.73
CA PRO A 423 7.84 -3.24 23.59
C PRO A 423 6.41 -3.65 23.21
N LEU A 424 6.03 -3.61 21.93
CA LEU A 424 4.67 -3.92 21.49
C LEU A 424 4.41 -5.43 21.45
N LEU A 425 5.37 -6.22 20.97
CA LEU A 425 5.32 -7.68 21.00
C LEU A 425 5.28 -8.21 22.44
N GLN A 426 6.14 -7.69 23.32
CA GLN A 426 6.16 -8.02 24.74
C GLN A 426 4.80 -7.74 25.39
N ARG A 427 4.16 -6.62 25.02
CA ARG A 427 2.83 -6.30 25.51
C ARG A 427 1.79 -7.31 25.07
N ALA A 428 1.73 -7.65 23.78
CA ALA A 428 0.80 -8.64 23.26
C ALA A 428 1.03 -10.03 23.90
N LEU A 429 2.28 -10.45 24.07
CA LEU A 429 2.63 -11.72 24.74
C LEU A 429 2.18 -11.73 26.21
N ALA A 430 2.29 -10.61 26.92
CA ALA A 430 1.82 -10.52 28.30
C ALA A 430 0.29 -10.68 28.42
N GLU A 431 -0.47 -10.15 27.47
CA GLU A 431 -1.93 -10.25 27.42
C GLU A 431 -2.38 -11.68 27.06
N ILE A 432 -1.64 -12.36 26.17
CA ILE A 432 -1.86 -13.77 25.83
C ILE A 432 -1.60 -14.68 27.03
N THR A 433 -0.47 -14.50 27.71
CA THR A 433 0.04 -15.43 28.74
C THR A 433 -0.43 -15.09 30.15
N GLY A 434 -0.90 -13.87 30.39
CA GLY A 434 -1.22 -13.35 31.72
C GLY A 434 0.00 -13.09 32.61
N ILE A 435 1.22 -13.21 32.06
CA ILE A 435 2.46 -12.95 32.79
C ILE A 435 2.71 -11.42 32.78
N PRO A 436 2.78 -10.75 33.94
CA PRO A 436 3.04 -9.30 33.98
C PRO A 436 4.43 -8.96 33.41
N VAL A 437 4.50 -7.90 32.62
CA VAL A 437 5.76 -7.35 32.13
C VAL A 437 6.53 -6.63 33.26
N PRO A 438 7.81 -6.94 33.50
CA PRO A 438 8.64 -6.20 34.45
C PRO A 438 9.02 -4.82 33.87
N GLY A 439 8.45 -3.75 34.42
CA GLY A 439 8.69 -2.37 33.96
C GLY A 439 7.37 -1.64 33.84
N GLY A 440 7.24 -0.51 34.54
CA GLY A 440 5.98 0.23 34.59
C GLY A 440 5.56 0.76 33.22
N ARG A 441 4.28 1.14 33.09
CA ARG A 441 3.78 2.00 32.01
C ARG A 441 4.62 3.27 31.99
N PHE A 442 5.66 3.32 31.16
CA PHE A 442 6.33 4.58 30.89
C PHE A 442 5.35 5.42 30.08
N SER A 443 5.06 6.61 30.56
CA SER A 443 4.41 7.63 29.75
C SER A 443 5.44 8.09 28.72
N VAL A 444 5.54 7.37 27.62
CA VAL A 444 6.28 7.85 26.45
C VAL A 444 5.52 9.07 25.94
N PRO A 445 6.16 10.25 25.79
CA PRO A 445 5.52 11.37 25.12
C PRO A 445 5.07 10.92 23.74
N GLU A 446 3.80 11.14 23.43
CA GLU A 446 3.32 10.95 22.07
C GLU A 446 4.00 12.01 21.20
N LEU A 447 4.96 11.58 20.37
CA LEU A 447 5.55 12.43 19.35
C LEU A 447 4.86 12.18 18.02
N GLU A 448 4.59 13.27 17.31
CA GLU A 448 3.93 13.23 16.02
C GLU A 448 4.88 12.68 14.94
N VAL A 449 4.51 11.54 14.36
CA VAL A 449 5.12 11.02 13.13
C VAL A 449 4.47 11.76 11.96
N ILE A 450 5.24 12.58 11.26
CA ILE A 450 4.72 13.43 10.16
C ILE A 450 4.83 12.78 8.78
N SER A 451 5.71 11.79 8.62
CA SER A 451 5.93 11.08 7.35
C SER A 451 6.73 9.79 7.56
N GLU A 452 6.87 9.00 6.50
CA GLU A 452 7.57 7.72 6.49
C GLU A 452 8.08 7.36 5.09
N ALA A 453 8.99 6.39 5.02
CA ALA A 453 9.68 6.02 3.79
C ALA A 453 8.75 5.68 2.62
N LYS A 454 7.61 5.03 2.90
CA LYS A 454 6.64 4.64 1.88
C LYS A 454 5.64 5.73 1.53
N ALA A 455 5.60 6.85 2.26
CA ALA A 455 4.57 7.88 2.07
C ALA A 455 4.59 8.55 0.68
N SER A 456 5.73 8.53 -0.01
CA SER A 456 5.87 9.04 -1.38
C SER A 456 5.61 7.99 -2.46
N GLN A 457 5.42 6.72 -2.10
CA GLN A 457 5.17 5.65 -3.05
C GLN A 457 3.73 5.72 -3.58
N PRO A 458 3.49 5.48 -4.88
CA PRO A 458 2.15 5.50 -5.45
C PRO A 458 1.17 4.53 -4.78
N ALA A 459 1.62 3.38 -4.30
CA ALA A 459 0.73 2.40 -3.65
C ALA A 459 0.47 2.68 -2.15
N TYR A 460 0.99 3.78 -1.59
CA TYR A 460 0.90 4.04 -0.16
C TYR A 460 -0.56 4.14 0.29
N GLN A 461 -0.88 3.36 1.33
CA GLN A 461 -2.21 3.28 1.89
C GLN A 461 -3.28 2.75 0.91
N VAL A 462 -2.96 2.20 -0.26
CA VAL A 462 -3.97 1.76 -1.26
C VAL A 462 -4.69 0.49 -0.81
N MET A 463 -6.02 0.42 -0.98
CA MET A 463 -6.79 -0.84 -0.93
C MET A 463 -7.26 -1.11 -2.35
N TYR A 464 -6.87 -2.21 -2.97
CA TYR A 464 -7.23 -2.45 -4.37
C TYR A 464 -7.78 -3.85 -4.63
N ILE A 465 -8.57 -3.91 -5.69
CA ILE A 465 -8.98 -5.15 -6.34
C ILE A 465 -8.36 -5.16 -7.73
N SER A 466 -7.80 -6.31 -8.11
CA SER A 466 -7.36 -6.54 -9.48
C SER A 466 -8.58 -6.74 -10.37
N ASN A 467 -8.74 -5.91 -11.40
CA ASN A 467 -9.67 -6.18 -12.49
C ASN A 467 -9.10 -7.37 -13.29
N GLU A 468 -9.67 -8.56 -13.13
CA GLU A 468 -9.33 -9.75 -13.93
C GLU A 468 -9.84 -9.65 -15.38
#